data_AF-A0A2I1HMX0-F1
#
_entry.id   AF-A0A2I1HMX0-F1
#
_cell.length_a   1.000
_cell.length_b   1.000
_cell.length_c   1.000
_cell.angle_alpha   90.00
_cell.angle_beta   90.00
_cell.angle_gamma   90.00
#
_symmetry.space_group_name_H-M   'P 1'
#
loop_
_entity.id
_entity.type
_entity.pdbx_description
1 polymer ?
#
loop_
_entity_poly.entity_id
_entity_poly.type
_entity_poly.pdbx_seq_one_letter_code
_entity_poly.pdbx_strand_id
1 'polypeptide(L)'
;NPYYNDIIIDTDLLETLPENDSIFNMLPQLQDDELGEDDGDNIEDGEDVSRTFVPSMPSTQREGEAINATLDRMQNDNPPSLWPEIEGVPINEFHTPGYMVRAFPTLYPYGRADLRSARVKEVKPAEYFRHLLWYKDGRFARHPRWRYFALNSSMRWRALQEGQIYVKQNLKEEQI
;
A
#
# COMPACT_ATOMS: atom_id res chain seq x y z
N ASN A 1 -7.92 -11.30 -13.78
CA ASN A 1 -8.36 -10.03 -13.17
C ASN A 1 -8.14 -8.95 -14.23
N PRO A 2 -9.16 -8.21 -14.69
CA PRO A 2 -9.03 -7.27 -15.81
C PRO A 2 -7.90 -6.25 -15.65
N TYR A 3 -7.53 -5.90 -14.41
CA TYR A 3 -6.48 -4.93 -14.14
C TYR A 3 -5.05 -5.49 -14.25
N TYR A 4 -4.92 -6.81 -14.45
CA TYR A 4 -3.64 -7.51 -14.54
C TYR A 4 -3.56 -8.41 -15.77
N ASN A 5 -4.43 -8.19 -16.77
CA ASN A 5 -4.43 -8.98 -17.99
C ASN A 5 -3.17 -8.73 -18.85
N ASP A 6 -2.58 -7.55 -18.73
CA ASP A 6 -1.42 -7.12 -19.52
C ASP A 6 -0.09 -7.32 -18.79
N ILE A 7 -0.11 -7.98 -17.62
CA ILE A 7 1.13 -8.32 -16.90
C ILE A 7 1.80 -9.50 -17.61
N ILE A 8 3.06 -9.30 -17.99
CA ILE A 8 3.96 -10.35 -18.48
C ILE A 8 4.80 -10.80 -17.30
N ILE A 9 4.74 -12.10 -16.99
CA ILE A 9 5.59 -12.71 -15.97
C ILE A 9 6.88 -13.16 -16.65
N ASP A 10 8.01 -12.63 -16.18
CA ASP A 10 9.32 -13.09 -16.58
C ASP A 10 9.62 -14.42 -15.89
N THR A 11 9.53 -15.52 -16.65
CA THR A 11 9.77 -16.88 -16.15
C THR A 11 11.23 -17.13 -15.86
N ASP A 12 12.14 -16.53 -16.63
CA ASP A 12 13.58 -16.73 -16.47
C ASP A 12 14.03 -16.08 -15.15
N LEU A 13 13.53 -14.88 -14.85
CA LEU A 13 13.75 -14.24 -13.55
C LEU A 13 13.09 -15.03 -12.41
N LEU A 14 11.89 -15.59 -12.63
CA LEU A 14 11.19 -16.38 -11.62
C LEU A 14 12.02 -17.61 -11.19
N GLU A 15 12.72 -18.25 -12.13
CA GLU A 15 13.59 -19.40 -11.86
C GLU A 15 14.85 -19.03 -11.04
N THR A 16 15.22 -17.74 -10.99
CA THR A 16 16.34 -17.29 -10.14
C THR A 16 15.93 -17.09 -8.67
N LEU A 17 14.63 -17.10 -8.37
CA LEU A 17 14.14 -16.91 -7.01
C LEU A 17 14.43 -18.15 -6.14
N PRO A 18 14.77 -17.97 -4.86
CA PRO A 18 15.03 -19.07 -3.96
C PRO A 18 13.72 -19.81 -3.64
N GLU A 19 13.73 -21.15 -3.72
CA GLU A 19 12.50 -21.96 -3.60
C GLU A 19 11.80 -21.84 -2.23
N ASN A 20 12.52 -21.53 -1.16
CA ASN A 20 11.96 -21.41 0.20
C ASN A 20 12.71 -20.39 1.08
N ASP A 21 13.48 -19.48 0.48
CA ASP A 21 14.26 -18.48 1.22
C ASP A 21 13.76 -17.06 0.93
N SER A 22 14.19 -16.11 1.73
CA SER A 22 13.83 -14.71 1.59
C SER A 22 14.57 -14.06 0.42
N ILE A 23 13.83 -13.33 -0.42
CA ILE A 23 14.41 -12.46 -1.46
C ILE A 23 15.05 -11.20 -0.88
N PHE A 24 14.98 -10.99 0.44
CA PHE A 24 15.45 -9.77 1.09
C PHE A 24 16.92 -9.50 0.78
N ASN A 25 17.75 -10.55 0.73
CA ASN A 25 19.17 -10.44 0.38
C ASN A 25 19.41 -10.07 -1.09
N MET A 26 18.44 -10.35 -1.98
CA MET A 26 18.50 -10.04 -3.41
C MET A 26 18.06 -8.61 -3.72
N LEU A 27 17.28 -7.98 -2.84
CA LEU A 27 16.82 -6.60 -3.03
C LEU A 27 17.92 -5.59 -2.65
N PRO A 28 17.98 -4.42 -3.31
CA PRO A 28 18.75 -3.28 -2.85
C PRO A 28 18.28 -2.87 -1.46
N GLN A 29 19.10 -3.19 -0.46
CA GLN A 29 18.90 -2.85 0.95
C GLN A 29 19.54 -1.50 1.20
N LEU A 30 18.77 -0.54 1.72
CA LEU A 30 19.38 0.48 2.56
C LEU A 30 19.52 -0.16 3.93
N GLN A 31 20.70 -0.10 4.55
CA GLN A 31 20.89 -0.60 5.91
C GLN A 31 19.92 0.15 6.82
N ASP A 32 18.95 -0.57 7.37
CA ASP A 32 18.10 -0.04 8.43
C ASP A 32 19.02 0.30 9.60
N ASP A 33 18.75 1.43 10.25
CA ASP A 33 19.36 1.72 11.54
C ASP A 33 19.23 0.47 12.41
N GLU A 34 20.33 -0.01 12.99
CA GLU A 34 20.27 -0.67 14.29
C GLU A 34 19.59 0.36 15.22
N LEU A 35 18.26 0.33 15.25
CA LEU A 35 17.52 0.83 16.40
C LEU A 35 18.07 0.00 17.54
N GLY A 36 18.96 0.61 18.32
CA GLY A 36 19.65 -0.06 19.41
C GLY A 36 18.65 -0.89 20.20
N GLU A 37 19.07 -2.10 20.55
CA GLU A 37 18.30 -3.02 21.38
C GLU A 37 17.66 -2.22 22.54
N ASP A 38 16.35 -2.01 22.44
CA ASP A 38 15.58 -1.49 23.55
C ASP A 38 15.48 -2.64 24.54
N ASP A 39 16.35 -2.60 25.53
CA ASP A 39 16.37 -3.47 26.70
C ASP A 39 15.07 -3.20 27.48
N GLY A 40 13.97 -3.81 27.01
CA GLY A 40 12.61 -3.46 27.37
C GLY A 40 11.76 -4.69 27.61
N ASP A 41 11.94 -5.25 28.82
CA ASP A 41 11.02 -6.02 29.65
C ASP A 41 10.04 -7.04 29.00
N ASN A 42 10.03 -8.25 29.58
CA ASN A 42 9.06 -9.29 29.32
C ASN A 42 7.62 -8.76 29.40
N ILE A 43 6.90 -8.72 28.28
CA ILE A 43 5.43 -8.60 28.28
C ILE A 43 4.85 -9.72 27.42
N GLU A 44 4.03 -10.54 28.09
CA GLU A 44 3.24 -11.63 27.55
C GLU A 44 2.34 -11.19 26.39
N ASP A 45 2.27 -12.07 25.39
CA ASP A 45 1.19 -12.34 24.44
C ASP A 45 0.08 -11.27 24.31
N GLY A 46 0.14 -10.49 23.23
CA GLY A 46 -1.05 -9.82 22.68
C GLY A 46 -0.97 -8.31 22.43
N GLU A 47 -0.04 -7.83 21.59
CA GLU A 47 -0.24 -6.63 20.77
C GLU A 47 0.88 -6.51 19.73
N ASP A 48 0.63 -6.92 18.48
CA ASP A 48 1.58 -6.69 17.38
C ASP A 48 1.47 -5.21 16.93
N VAL A 49 2.20 -4.39 17.69
CA VAL A 49 2.96 -3.20 17.33
C VAL A 49 2.41 -2.34 16.19
N SER A 50 1.90 -1.17 16.58
CA SER A 50 1.68 -0.01 15.73
C SER A 50 2.99 0.45 15.07
N ARG A 51 3.36 -0.14 13.94
CA ARG A 51 4.38 0.44 13.05
C ARG A 51 3.75 1.63 12.32
N THR A 52 4.21 2.83 12.65
CA THR A 52 3.77 4.09 12.02
C THR A 52 4.06 4.05 10.51
N PHE A 53 3.04 4.30 9.67
CA PHE A 53 3.12 4.23 8.20
C PHE A 53 3.76 5.46 7.53
N VAL A 54 4.60 6.20 8.26
CA VAL A 54 5.29 7.38 7.70
C VAL A 54 6.61 6.91 7.10
N PRO A 55 6.87 7.14 5.79
CA PRO A 55 8.17 6.85 5.20
C PRO A 55 9.25 7.68 5.91
N SER A 56 10.26 7.01 6.47
CA SER A 56 11.48 7.69 6.91
C SER A 56 12.28 8.11 5.68
N MET A 57 12.69 9.39 5.63
CA MET A 57 13.57 9.86 4.57
C MET A 57 15.01 9.43 4.92
N PRO A 58 15.73 8.71 4.05
CA PRO A 58 17.12 8.35 4.32
C PRO A 58 17.99 9.61 4.38
N SER A 59 18.95 9.64 5.31
CA SER A 59 19.91 10.74 5.44
C SER A 59 20.94 10.71 4.30
N THR A 60 21.38 11.90 3.85
CA THR A 60 22.32 12.06 2.71
C THR A 60 23.68 11.38 2.93
N GLN A 61 24.07 11.05 4.17
CA GLN A 61 25.32 10.36 4.47
C GLN A 61 25.35 8.89 4.00
N ARG A 62 24.19 8.27 3.75
CA ARG A 62 24.08 6.83 3.42
C ARG A 62 24.14 6.51 1.92
N GLU A 63 24.11 7.53 1.06
CA GLU A 63 24.12 7.33 -0.40
C GLU A 63 25.42 6.66 -0.87
N GLY A 64 26.57 7.09 -0.33
CA GLY A 64 27.87 6.51 -0.69
C GLY A 64 28.02 5.04 -0.27
N GLU A 65 27.50 4.67 0.90
CA GLU A 65 27.52 3.28 1.39
C GLU A 65 26.60 2.38 0.55
N ALA A 66 25.41 2.87 0.17
CA ALA A 66 24.51 2.15 -0.72
C ALA A 66 25.11 1.94 -2.14
N ILE A 67 25.82 2.94 -2.66
CA ILE A 67 26.54 2.84 -3.94
C ILE A 67 27.66 1.79 -3.86
N ASN A 68 28.44 1.78 -2.78
CA ASN A 68 29.53 0.80 -2.63
C ASN A 68 29.00 -0.62 -2.44
N ALA A 69 27.97 -0.81 -1.60
CA ALA A 69 27.34 -2.11 -1.38
C ALA A 69 26.69 -2.67 -2.66
N THR A 70 26.13 -1.81 -3.52
CA THR A 70 25.62 -2.24 -4.83
C THR A 70 26.76 -2.60 -5.79
N LEU A 71 27.87 -1.85 -5.79
CA LEU A 71 29.06 -2.15 -6.58
C LEU A 71 29.67 -3.52 -6.22
N ASP A 72 29.82 -3.81 -4.92
CA ASP A 72 30.37 -5.07 -4.42
C ASP A 72 29.49 -6.26 -4.83
N ARG A 73 28.17 -6.11 -4.81
CA ARG A 73 27.23 -7.17 -5.27
C ARG A 73 27.33 -7.42 -6.77
N MET A 74 27.51 -6.35 -7.57
CA MET A 74 27.75 -6.47 -9.01
C MET A 74 29.06 -7.20 -9.33
N GLN A 75 30.10 -7.03 -8.51
CA GLN A 75 31.38 -7.72 -8.68
C GLN A 75 31.32 -9.21 -8.30
N ASN A 76 30.38 -9.62 -7.45
CA ASN A 76 30.22 -10.99 -6.98
C ASN A 76 29.18 -11.80 -7.78
N ASP A 77 28.85 -11.39 -9.01
CA ASP A 77 27.85 -12.02 -9.90
C ASP A 77 26.46 -12.24 -9.27
N ASN A 78 26.11 -11.48 -8.23
CA ASN A 78 24.79 -11.46 -7.60
C ASN A 78 24.16 -10.06 -7.80
N PRO A 79 23.71 -9.73 -9.03
CA PRO A 79 23.11 -8.43 -9.29
C PRO A 79 21.84 -8.26 -8.44
N PRO A 80 21.65 -7.12 -7.76
CA PRO A 80 20.43 -6.87 -7.00
C PRO A 80 19.21 -6.87 -7.93
N SER A 81 18.13 -7.52 -7.50
CA SER A 81 16.82 -7.39 -8.15
C SER A 81 16.35 -5.95 -7.98
N LEU A 82 16.36 -5.17 -9.06
CA LEU A 82 15.94 -3.78 -9.04
C LEU A 82 14.50 -3.68 -8.53
N TRP A 83 14.25 -2.66 -7.69
CA TRP A 83 12.89 -2.28 -7.37
C TRP A 83 12.13 -1.98 -8.68
N PRO A 84 10.84 -2.35 -8.79
CA PRO A 84 10.07 -2.05 -9.97
C PRO A 84 10.05 -0.54 -10.19
N GLU A 85 10.04 -0.13 -11.46
CA GLU A 85 9.95 1.27 -11.83
C GLU A 85 8.66 1.87 -11.24
N ILE A 86 8.82 2.88 -10.38
CA ILE A 86 7.71 3.62 -9.82
C ILE A 86 7.44 4.79 -10.77
N GLU A 87 6.27 4.79 -11.42
CA GLU A 87 5.84 5.91 -12.24
C GLU A 87 5.85 7.21 -11.42
N GLY A 88 6.40 8.29 -11.98
CA GLY A 88 6.47 9.60 -11.32
C GLY A 88 5.12 10.32 -11.16
N VAL A 89 4.03 9.73 -11.67
CA VAL A 89 2.68 10.30 -11.58
C VAL A 89 1.96 9.71 -10.36
N PRO A 90 1.59 10.54 -9.36
CA PRO A 90 0.87 10.05 -8.20
C PRO A 90 -0.49 9.44 -8.57
N ILE A 91 -0.84 8.33 -7.93
CA ILE A 91 -2.13 7.67 -8.14
C ILE A 91 -3.26 8.53 -7.55
N ASN A 92 -4.23 8.89 -8.38
CA ASN A 92 -5.40 9.62 -7.93
C ASN A 92 -6.45 8.67 -7.34
N GLU A 93 -6.72 8.78 -6.05
CA GLU A 93 -7.64 7.88 -5.37
C GLU A 93 -9.08 7.96 -5.89
N PHE A 94 -9.51 9.02 -6.59
CA PHE A 94 -10.87 9.24 -7.12
C PHE A 94 -11.06 8.87 -8.59
N HIS A 95 -10.02 9.08 -9.39
CA HIS A 95 -10.09 8.96 -10.85
C HIS A 95 -9.43 7.69 -11.38
N THR A 96 -8.59 7.02 -10.58
CA THR A 96 -7.91 5.80 -11.00
C THR A 96 -8.88 4.60 -10.98
N PRO A 97 -9.19 3.98 -12.13
CA PRO A 97 -10.10 2.83 -12.19
C PRO A 97 -9.51 1.60 -11.51
N GLY A 98 -10.29 0.96 -10.64
CA GLY A 98 -9.83 -0.23 -9.93
C GLY A 98 -8.82 0.09 -8.83
N TYR A 99 -8.67 1.34 -8.40
CA TYR A 99 -7.69 1.74 -7.36
C TYR A 99 -7.63 0.77 -6.17
N MET A 100 -8.79 0.47 -5.57
CA MET A 100 -8.88 -0.44 -4.42
C MET A 100 -8.60 -1.90 -4.81
N VAL A 101 -9.07 -2.28 -5.99
CA VAL A 101 -8.96 -3.64 -6.52
C VAL A 101 -7.52 -3.98 -6.86
N ARG A 102 -6.77 -3.01 -7.40
CA ARG A 102 -5.35 -3.09 -7.73
C ARG A 102 -4.47 -3.02 -6.47
N ALA A 103 -4.88 -2.30 -5.44
CA ALA A 103 -4.12 -2.23 -4.19
C ALA A 103 -4.20 -3.52 -3.35
N PHE A 104 -5.28 -4.30 -3.51
CA PHE A 104 -5.54 -5.51 -2.72
C PHE A 104 -5.93 -6.71 -3.62
N PRO A 105 -5.04 -7.17 -4.51
CA PRO A 105 -5.36 -8.22 -5.48
C PRO A 105 -5.85 -9.53 -4.81
N THR A 106 -5.30 -9.87 -3.64
CA THR A 106 -5.70 -11.06 -2.86
C THR A 106 -7.13 -10.98 -2.34
N LEU A 107 -7.64 -9.78 -2.07
CA LEU A 107 -9.02 -9.55 -1.62
C LEU A 107 -10.01 -9.41 -2.78
N TYR A 108 -9.51 -9.07 -3.97
CA TYR A 108 -10.30 -8.92 -5.19
C TYR A 108 -9.75 -9.78 -6.35
N PRO A 109 -9.73 -11.11 -6.22
CA PRO A 109 -9.02 -12.00 -7.15
C PRO A 109 -9.52 -11.90 -8.60
N TYR A 110 -10.81 -11.62 -8.78
CA TYR A 110 -11.42 -11.48 -10.10
C TYR A 110 -11.41 -10.05 -10.65
N GLY A 111 -10.86 -9.09 -9.90
CA GLY A 111 -10.88 -7.69 -10.24
C GLY A 111 -12.27 -7.04 -10.25
N ARG A 112 -13.22 -7.63 -9.51
CA ARG A 112 -14.62 -7.21 -9.46
C ARG A 112 -14.91 -6.51 -8.14
N ALA A 113 -16.10 -5.93 -8.08
CA ALA A 113 -16.63 -5.28 -6.89
C ALA A 113 -15.89 -4.01 -6.45
N ASP A 114 -15.22 -3.30 -7.37
CA ASP A 114 -14.76 -1.94 -7.08
C ASP A 114 -15.96 -1.05 -6.70
N LEU A 115 -15.80 -0.19 -5.70
CA LEU A 115 -16.83 0.76 -5.29
C LEU A 115 -17.30 1.60 -6.48
N ARG A 116 -16.37 2.00 -7.34
CA ARG A 116 -16.65 2.85 -8.52
C ARG A 116 -17.07 2.10 -9.77
N SER A 117 -17.15 0.77 -9.72
CA SER A 117 -17.72 0.01 -10.83
C SER A 117 -19.14 0.47 -11.12
N ALA A 118 -19.50 0.52 -12.41
CA ALA A 118 -20.87 0.79 -12.82
C ALA A 118 -21.83 -0.23 -12.19
N ARG A 119 -22.92 0.25 -11.58
CA ARG A 119 -23.93 -0.56 -10.89
C ARG A 119 -25.31 -0.02 -11.21
N VAL A 120 -26.30 -0.93 -11.26
CA VAL A 120 -27.72 -0.58 -11.41
C VAL A 120 -28.21 0.22 -10.19
N LYS A 121 -27.75 -0.16 -9.00
CA LYS A 121 -28.05 0.52 -7.75
C LYS A 121 -26.78 1.20 -7.24
N GLU A 122 -26.91 2.48 -6.91
CA GLU A 122 -25.87 3.22 -6.22
C GLU A 122 -25.57 2.58 -4.86
N VAL A 123 -24.28 2.43 -4.55
CA VAL A 123 -23.81 1.91 -3.26
C VAL A 123 -23.00 3.01 -2.60
N LYS A 124 -23.44 3.46 -1.41
CA LYS A 124 -22.71 4.50 -0.68
C LYS A 124 -21.39 3.94 -0.14
N PRO A 125 -20.32 4.75 -0.03
CA PRO A 125 -19.03 4.32 0.51
C PRO A 125 -19.14 3.58 1.87
N ALA A 126 -19.94 4.10 2.79
CA ALA A 126 -20.13 3.49 4.11
C ALA A 126 -20.81 2.10 4.02
N GLU A 127 -21.80 1.95 3.14
CA GLU A 127 -22.48 0.67 2.91
C GLU A 127 -21.53 -0.35 2.27
N TYR A 128 -20.72 0.11 1.33
CA TYR A 128 -19.69 -0.69 0.67
C TYR A 128 -18.67 -1.24 1.66
N PHE A 129 -18.01 -0.38 2.44
CA PHE A 129 -17.00 -0.81 3.39
C PHE A 129 -17.59 -1.72 4.48
N ARG A 130 -18.79 -1.39 4.97
CA ARG A 130 -19.51 -2.25 5.93
C ARG A 130 -19.83 -3.62 5.35
N HIS A 131 -20.30 -3.68 4.10
CA HIS A 131 -20.58 -4.96 3.44
C HIS A 131 -19.32 -5.82 3.31
N LEU A 132 -18.18 -5.22 2.96
CA LEU A 132 -16.93 -5.95 2.84
C LEU A 132 -16.37 -6.40 4.19
N LEU A 133 -16.51 -5.61 5.26
CA LEU A 133 -16.14 -6.04 6.62
C LEU A 133 -16.87 -7.32 7.04
N TRP A 134 -18.14 -7.48 6.66
CA TRP A 134 -18.94 -8.69 6.93
C TRP A 134 -18.99 -9.66 5.76
N TYR A 135 -18.02 -9.60 4.85
CA TYR A 135 -17.98 -10.52 3.73
C TYR A 135 -17.87 -11.98 4.21
N LYS A 136 -18.46 -12.91 3.45
CA LYS A 136 -18.75 -14.30 3.85
C LYS A 136 -17.64 -15.03 4.62
N ASP A 137 -16.40 -14.90 4.16
CA ASP A 137 -15.22 -15.59 4.70
C ASP A 137 -14.39 -14.72 5.67
N GLY A 138 -14.85 -13.50 5.95
CA GLY A 138 -14.18 -12.54 6.83
C GLY A 138 -12.85 -12.01 6.29
N ARG A 139 -12.47 -12.30 5.03
CA ARG A 139 -11.12 -12.02 4.51
C ARG A 139 -10.73 -10.54 4.61
N PHE A 140 -11.69 -9.64 4.39
CA PHE A 140 -11.47 -8.19 4.48
C PHE A 140 -11.27 -7.73 5.93
N ALA A 141 -12.06 -8.27 6.86
CA ALA A 141 -11.93 -7.98 8.28
C ALA A 141 -10.67 -8.59 8.90
N ARG A 142 -10.11 -9.66 8.32
CA ARG A 142 -8.87 -10.28 8.81
C ARG A 142 -7.62 -9.70 8.16
N HIS A 143 -7.75 -9.01 7.03
CA HIS A 143 -6.59 -8.49 6.31
C HIS A 143 -5.87 -7.39 7.13
N PRO A 144 -4.53 -7.48 7.30
CA PRO A 144 -3.79 -6.60 8.21
C PRO A 144 -3.89 -5.13 7.82
N ARG A 145 -3.88 -4.82 6.51
CA ARG A 145 -3.87 -3.43 6.02
C ARG A 145 -5.23 -2.89 5.55
N TRP A 146 -6.18 -3.77 5.22
CA TRP A 146 -7.36 -3.34 4.47
C TRP A 146 -8.34 -2.58 5.35
N ARG A 147 -8.50 -2.97 6.62
CA ARG A 147 -9.37 -2.29 7.59
C ARG A 147 -8.97 -0.84 7.80
N TYR A 148 -7.68 -0.60 8.00
CA TYR A 148 -7.13 0.75 8.15
C TYR A 148 -7.23 1.55 6.84
N PHE A 149 -6.97 0.92 5.70
CA PHE A 149 -7.23 1.54 4.40
C PHE A 149 -8.68 1.99 4.25
N ALA A 150 -9.66 1.14 4.59
CA ALA A 150 -11.08 1.45 4.52
C ALA A 150 -11.48 2.60 5.47
N LEU A 151 -10.94 2.58 6.70
CA LEU A 151 -11.15 3.64 7.68
C LEU A 151 -10.58 4.98 7.20
N ASN A 152 -9.30 4.99 6.79
CA ASN A 152 -8.61 6.18 6.30
C ASN A 152 -9.30 6.78 5.07
N SER A 153 -9.71 5.92 4.12
CA SER A 153 -10.47 6.35 2.95
C SER A 153 -11.80 6.99 3.37
N SER A 154 -12.53 6.36 4.29
CA SER A 154 -13.81 6.88 4.78
C SER A 154 -13.66 8.25 5.45
N MET A 155 -12.62 8.42 6.28
CA MET A 155 -12.32 9.69 6.96
C MET A 155 -11.98 10.79 5.95
N ARG A 156 -11.05 10.54 5.02
CA ARG A 156 -10.67 11.52 3.99
C ARG A 156 -11.85 11.95 3.14
N TRP A 157 -12.68 10.99 2.71
CA TRP A 157 -13.82 11.29 1.85
C TRP A 157 -14.90 12.08 2.57
N ARG A 158 -15.13 11.80 3.85
CA ARG A 158 -16.02 12.61 4.69
C ARG A 158 -15.49 14.04 4.84
N ALA A 159 -14.21 14.20 5.17
CA ALA A 159 -13.59 15.52 5.31
C ALA A 159 -13.69 16.35 4.03
N LEU A 160 -13.51 15.75 2.86
CA LEU A 160 -13.68 16.42 1.57
C LEU A 160 -15.13 16.88 1.34
N GLN A 161 -16.13 16.07 1.71
CA GLN A 161 -17.54 16.45 1.59
C GLN A 161 -17.89 17.60 2.56
N GLU A 162 -17.44 17.53 3.81
CA GLU A 162 -17.69 18.56 4.81
C GLU A 162 -16.99 19.88 4.47
N GLY A 163 -15.75 19.83 3.99
CA GLY A 163 -15.02 21.02 3.51
C GLY A 163 -15.72 21.70 2.33
N GLN A 164 -16.28 20.93 1.39
CA GLN A 164 -17.07 21.50 0.29
C GLN A 164 -18.34 22.19 0.79
N ILE A 165 -19.00 21.66 1.81
CA ILE A 165 -20.18 22.28 2.42
C ILE A 165 -19.79 23.60 3.10
N TYR A 166 -18.70 23.59 3.87
CA TYR A 166 -18.19 24.78 4.55
C TYR A 166 -17.89 25.92 3.55
N VAL A 167 -17.15 25.65 2.48
CA VAL A 167 -16.83 26.65 1.46
C VAL A 167 -18.11 27.24 0.82
N LYS A 168 -19.10 26.39 0.52
CA LYS A 168 -20.37 26.83 -0.07
C LYS A 168 -21.23 27.68 0.87
N GLN A 169 -21.11 27.48 2.18
CA GLN A 169 -21.87 28.27 3.17
C GLN A 169 -21.23 29.64 3.37
N ASN A 170 -19.92 29.71 3.59
CA ASN A 170 -19.22 30.97 3.86
C ASN A 170 -19.15 31.90 2.63
N LEU A 171 -19.03 31.35 1.41
CA LEU A 171 -19.08 32.17 0.18
C LEU A 171 -20.47 32.78 -0.10
N LYS A 172 -21.53 32.24 0.51
CA LYS A 172 -22.89 32.80 0.38
C LYS A 172 -23.18 33.89 1.40
N GLU A 173 -22.49 33.90 2.53
CA GLU A 173 -22.66 34.90 3.59
C GLU A 173 -21.97 36.24 3.24
N GLU A 174 -20.93 36.24 2.39
CA GLU A 174 -20.28 37.47 1.91
C GLU A 174 -21.04 38.22 0.79
N GLN A 175 -22.18 37.68 0.30
CA GLN A 175 -22.98 38.32 -0.76
C GLN A 175 -24.33 38.89 -0.28
N ILE A 176 -24.48 39.20 1.02
CA ILE A 176 -25.69 39.83 1.58
C ILE A 176 -25.32 41.13 2.31
#